data_AF-A0A060Z2U1-F1
#
_entry.id   AF-A0A060Z2U1-F1
#
_cell.length_a   1.000
_cell.length_b   1.000
_cell.length_c   1.000
_cell.angle_alpha   90.00
_cell.angle_beta   90.00
_cell.angle_gamma   90.00
#
_symmetry.space_group_name_H-M   'P 1'
#
loop_
_entity.id
_entity.type
_entity.pdbx_description
1 polymer ?
#
loop_
_entity_poly.entity_id
_entity_poly.type
_entity_poly.pdbx_seq_one_letter_code
_entity_poly.pdbx_strand_id
1 'polypeptide(L)'
;MLWGTALLTGLVGLYVIVTQCPATCQLSQEDTETLMELHNSYRGQVVPSATYMRKVKWDEKLKILAEGYAVKCMWEPNPDLELLNMGENLFVSNEPLDLNMTMEKWFLEHLDYDYNNNSCQEDRMCGHYTQMVWADSHSVGCAAHRCDTIEGLSFEKVNFLVCNYYPKDKFKDEKPYEEGEWCSKCPDNVPRCDQNLCGKNSAPINHTTPPPPPPPFNSQHYLALVSNFILSNLTSPDVEEPDALEPSEEPDVEKEITESSTPHREPVYEGDETGTEPGDEEDEEETGTQPGDEEETGMEPGDEEEEEEWEGEERAAEREKERTRNQPPANAGRITTPLLLVTSLMALLSVGL
;
A
#
# COMPACT_ATOMS: atom_id res chain seq x y z
N MET A 1 -15.01 28.19 51.90
CA MET A 1 -13.93 28.26 50.89
C MET A 1 -13.25 26.88 50.67
N LEU A 2 -14.00 25.78 50.53
CA LEU A 2 -13.39 24.43 50.39
C LEU A 2 -14.18 23.47 49.46
N TRP A 3 -15.03 23.99 48.56
CA TRP A 3 -15.83 23.17 47.63
C TRP A 3 -15.53 23.45 46.15
N GLY A 4 -14.60 24.36 45.85
CA GLY A 4 -14.27 24.77 44.47
C GLY A 4 -13.07 24.03 43.85
N THR A 5 -12.28 23.30 44.65
CA THR A 5 -11.03 22.69 44.19
C THR A 5 -11.17 21.25 43.70
N ALA A 6 -12.22 20.53 44.09
CA ALA A 6 -12.42 19.12 43.70
C ALA A 6 -12.98 18.95 42.26
N LEU A 7 -13.67 19.97 41.73
CA LEU A 7 -14.25 19.93 40.38
C LEU A 7 -13.22 20.19 39.28
N LEU A 8 -12.18 20.98 39.56
CA LEU A 8 -11.09 21.23 38.61
C LEU A 8 -10.13 20.04 38.49
N THR A 9 -9.87 19.29 39.57
CA THR A 9 -9.01 18.10 39.52
C THR A 9 -9.68 16.93 38.80
N GLY A 10 -11.02 16.82 38.85
CA GLY A 10 -11.78 15.79 38.13
C GLY A 10 -11.84 16.04 36.62
N LEU A 11 -11.94 17.30 36.17
CA LEU A 11 -11.98 17.65 34.75
C LEU A 11 -10.59 17.49 34.08
N VAL A 12 -9.51 17.80 34.80
CA VAL A 12 -8.14 17.58 34.30
C VAL A 12 -7.81 16.07 34.26
N GLY A 13 -8.26 15.30 35.25
CA GLY A 13 -8.09 13.84 35.25
C GLY A 13 -8.88 13.13 34.14
N LEU A 14 -10.08 13.60 33.81
CA LEU A 14 -10.89 13.05 32.71
C LEU A 14 -10.32 13.41 31.32
N TYR A 15 -9.68 14.57 31.18
CA TYR A 15 -9.03 14.99 29.92
C TYR A 15 -7.74 14.19 29.63
N VAL A 16 -7.07 13.69 30.67
CA VAL A 16 -5.81 12.90 30.54
C VAL A 16 -6.09 11.42 30.19
N ILE A 17 -7.28 10.90 30.49
CA ILE A 17 -7.64 9.48 30.20
C ILE A 17 -8.10 9.29 28.74
N VAL A 18 -8.46 10.36 28.02
CA VAL A 18 -8.90 10.27 26.60
C VAL A 18 -7.71 10.25 25.62
N THR A 19 -6.48 10.46 26.10
CA THR A 19 -5.27 10.49 25.27
C THR A 19 -4.35 9.29 25.52
N GLN A 20 -4.86 8.09 25.25
CA GLN A 20 -4.02 6.92 25.00
C GLN A 20 -4.50 6.17 23.76
N CYS A 21 -4.37 6.83 22.61
CA CYS A 21 -3.77 6.16 21.48
C CYS A 21 -2.28 6.48 21.63
N PRO A 22 -1.39 5.56 22.06
CA PRO A 22 0.04 5.84 22.04
C PRO A 22 0.40 6.32 20.64
N ALA A 23 1.32 7.29 20.55
CA ALA A 23 1.68 8.04 19.33
C ALA A 23 2.16 7.17 18.14
N THR A 24 2.06 5.85 18.23
CA THR A 24 2.38 4.82 17.24
C THR A 24 1.18 4.33 16.43
N CYS A 25 -0.03 4.89 16.63
CA CYS A 25 -1.26 4.48 15.93
C CYS A 25 -1.87 5.58 15.04
N GLN A 26 -1.10 6.61 14.70
CA GLN A 26 -1.56 7.69 13.82
C GLN A 26 -0.47 8.03 12.81
N LEU A 27 -0.88 8.21 11.55
CA LEU A 27 -0.01 8.74 10.51
C LEU A 27 0.55 10.10 10.96
N SER A 28 1.87 10.26 10.81
CA SER A 28 2.57 11.48 11.11
C SER A 28 2.26 12.59 10.08
N GLN A 29 2.73 13.81 10.33
CA GLN A 29 2.67 14.86 9.31
C GLN A 29 3.52 14.50 8.09
N GLU A 30 4.69 13.90 8.30
CA GLU A 30 5.58 13.43 7.25
C GLU A 30 4.91 12.33 6.42
N ASP A 31 4.21 11.40 7.07
CA ASP A 31 3.43 10.36 6.40
C ASP A 31 2.34 10.95 5.51
N THR A 32 1.66 11.99 6.00
CA THR A 32 0.63 12.72 5.24
C THR A 32 1.24 13.40 4.02
N GLU A 33 2.41 14.02 4.17
CA GLU A 33 3.15 14.65 3.07
C GLU A 33 3.57 13.60 2.03
N THR A 34 4.15 12.48 2.47
CA THR A 34 4.52 11.33 1.62
C THR A 34 3.34 10.79 0.83
N LEU A 35 2.20 10.51 1.50
CA LEU A 35 0.98 10.05 0.83
C LEU A 35 0.51 11.04 -0.24
N MET A 36 0.52 12.34 0.07
CA MET A 36 0.07 13.37 -0.86
C MET A 36 1.02 13.56 -2.05
N GLU A 37 2.32 13.46 -1.82
CA GLU A 37 3.35 13.55 -2.85
C GLU A 37 3.28 12.36 -3.79
N LEU A 38 3.25 11.13 -3.26
CA LEU A 38 3.19 9.90 -4.05
C LEU A 38 1.91 9.83 -4.88
N HIS A 39 0.74 10.13 -4.30
CA HIS A 39 -0.52 10.18 -5.07
C HIS A 39 -0.42 11.13 -6.27
N ASN A 40 0.03 12.36 -6.06
CA ASN A 40 0.11 13.34 -7.14
C ASN A 40 1.23 13.01 -8.14
N SER A 41 2.34 12.46 -7.66
CA SER A 41 3.44 12.00 -8.51
C SER A 41 2.97 10.91 -9.47
N TYR A 42 2.33 9.84 -8.96
CA TYR A 42 1.82 8.73 -9.78
C TYR A 42 0.73 9.18 -10.76
N ARG A 43 -0.19 10.05 -10.32
CA ARG A 43 -1.21 10.65 -11.19
C ARG A 43 -0.61 11.43 -12.37
N GLY A 44 0.55 12.06 -12.18
CA GLY A 44 1.27 12.79 -13.23
C GLY A 44 2.12 11.91 -14.15
N GLN A 45 2.20 10.61 -13.88
CA GLN A 45 3.04 9.62 -14.59
C GLN A 45 2.24 8.57 -15.36
N VAL A 46 0.90 8.65 -15.36
CA VAL A 46 0.05 7.64 -15.99
C VAL A 46 0.32 7.48 -17.49
N VAL A 47 0.17 6.25 -17.97
CA VAL A 47 0.25 5.88 -19.37
C VAL A 47 -1.01 5.12 -19.76
N PRO A 48 -1.77 5.56 -20.78
CA PRO A 48 -1.51 6.75 -21.63
C PRO A 48 -1.73 8.08 -20.88
N SER A 49 -1.30 9.20 -21.48
CA SER A 49 -1.42 10.51 -20.85
C SER A 49 -2.88 10.94 -20.70
N ALA A 50 -3.20 11.68 -19.63
CA ALA A 50 -4.56 12.12 -19.34
C ALA A 50 -4.81 13.57 -19.81
N THR A 51 -5.87 13.79 -20.58
CA THR A 51 -6.33 15.15 -20.96
C THR A 51 -6.68 16.01 -19.75
N TYR A 52 -7.12 15.35 -18.67
CA TYR A 52 -7.46 15.94 -17.40
C TYR A 52 -7.14 14.93 -16.29
N MET A 53 -6.33 15.36 -15.33
CA MET A 53 -6.03 14.64 -14.11
C MET A 53 -6.00 15.65 -12.97
N ARG A 54 -6.93 15.57 -12.02
CA ARG A 54 -6.99 16.57 -10.94
C ARG A 54 -5.92 16.32 -9.89
N LYS A 55 -5.27 17.38 -9.42
CA LYS A 55 -4.38 17.30 -8.24
C LYS A 55 -5.22 16.99 -7.00
N VAL A 56 -4.93 15.89 -6.31
CA VAL A 56 -5.60 15.53 -5.06
C VAL A 56 -5.06 16.36 -3.91
N LYS A 57 -5.90 16.54 -2.89
CA LYS A 57 -5.57 17.26 -1.66
C LYS A 57 -5.96 16.45 -0.45
N TRP A 58 -5.29 16.70 0.67
CA TRP A 58 -5.67 16.09 1.93
C TRP A 58 -7.04 16.60 2.40
N ASP A 59 -7.89 15.70 2.89
CA ASP A 59 -9.19 16.00 3.48
C ASP A 59 -9.33 15.34 4.85
N GLU A 60 -9.35 16.17 5.90
CA GLU A 60 -9.49 15.73 7.28
C GLU A 60 -10.78 14.94 7.55
N LYS A 61 -11.85 15.18 6.79
CA LYS A 61 -13.10 14.41 6.99
C LYS A 61 -12.95 12.99 6.46
N LEU A 62 -12.28 12.83 5.33
CA LEU A 62 -11.99 11.50 4.77
C LEU A 62 -11.04 10.72 5.69
N LYS A 63 -10.04 11.41 6.26
CA LYS A 63 -9.16 10.86 7.29
C LYS A 63 -9.94 10.35 8.50
N ILE A 64 -10.85 11.16 9.07
CA ILE A 64 -11.67 10.75 10.22
C ILE A 64 -12.52 9.51 9.90
N LEU A 65 -13.05 9.42 8.67
CA LEU A 65 -13.78 8.22 8.23
C LEU A 65 -12.85 7.00 8.13
N ALA A 66 -11.63 7.18 7.62
CA ALA A 66 -10.63 6.13 7.54
C ALA A 66 -10.19 5.66 8.93
N GLU A 67 -9.97 6.58 9.88
CA GLU A 67 -9.65 6.26 11.28
C GLU A 67 -10.76 5.42 11.92
N GLY A 68 -12.02 5.84 11.75
CA GLY A 68 -13.16 5.13 12.29
C GLY A 68 -13.37 3.74 11.68
N TYR A 69 -12.81 3.48 10.50
CA TYR A 69 -12.87 2.18 9.84
C TYR A 69 -11.67 1.29 10.21
N ALA A 70 -10.45 1.84 10.18
CA ALA A 70 -9.21 1.12 10.46
C ALA A 70 -9.23 0.44 11.84
N VAL A 71 -9.83 1.09 12.85
CA VAL A 71 -9.97 0.52 14.21
C VAL A 71 -10.88 -0.70 14.31
N LYS A 72 -11.66 -1.00 13.27
CA LYS A 72 -12.50 -2.19 13.23
C LYS A 72 -11.70 -3.46 12.88
N CYS A 73 -10.52 -3.30 12.26
CA CYS A 73 -9.69 -4.41 11.81
C CYS A 73 -10.47 -5.43 10.97
N MET A 74 -11.14 -4.95 9.92
CA MET A 74 -11.90 -5.78 8.98
C MET A 74 -11.37 -5.56 7.56
N TRP A 75 -10.97 -6.63 6.90
CA TRP A 75 -10.53 -6.66 5.51
C TRP A 75 -11.72 -6.70 4.56
N GLU A 76 -12.52 -5.64 4.59
CA GLU A 76 -13.63 -5.44 3.67
C GLU A 76 -13.78 -3.95 3.36
N PRO A 77 -14.17 -3.57 2.13
CA PRO A 77 -14.54 -2.19 1.85
C PRO A 77 -15.70 -1.68 2.70
N ASN A 78 -15.58 -0.46 3.22
CA ASN A 78 -16.54 0.18 4.08
C ASN A 78 -17.89 0.43 3.36
N PRO A 79 -18.99 -0.25 3.77
CA PRO A 79 -20.26 -0.18 3.06
C PRO A 79 -20.93 1.21 3.14
N ASP A 80 -20.56 2.04 4.12
CA ASP A 80 -21.15 3.37 4.31
C ASP A 80 -20.66 4.38 3.26
N LEU A 81 -19.52 4.12 2.60
CA LEU A 81 -18.91 5.03 1.64
C LEU A 81 -19.65 5.07 0.30
N GLU A 82 -20.33 3.97 -0.08
CA GLU A 82 -21.06 3.87 -1.34
C GLU A 82 -22.16 4.95 -1.44
N LEU A 83 -22.95 5.11 -0.38
CA LEU A 83 -24.03 6.11 -0.33
C LEU A 83 -23.51 7.56 -0.31
N LEU A 84 -22.22 7.74 0.01
CA LEU A 84 -21.55 9.04 0.09
C LEU A 84 -20.74 9.35 -1.17
N ASN A 85 -20.72 8.44 -2.16
CA ASN A 85 -19.91 8.54 -3.37
C ASN A 85 -18.41 8.74 -3.02
N MET A 86 -17.94 7.99 -2.02
CA MET A 86 -16.56 7.97 -1.55
C MET A 86 -15.92 6.62 -1.89
N GLY A 87 -14.65 6.65 -2.30
CA GLY A 87 -13.88 5.46 -2.61
C GLY A 87 -12.97 5.08 -1.45
N GLU A 88 -12.37 3.89 -1.52
CA GLU A 88 -11.49 3.36 -0.47
C GLU A 88 -10.43 2.46 -1.08
N ASN A 89 -9.17 2.67 -0.69
CA ASN A 89 -8.10 1.71 -0.85
C ASN A 89 -7.70 1.19 0.53
N LEU A 90 -7.43 -0.11 0.61
CA LEU A 90 -7.02 -0.81 1.82
C LEU A 90 -5.63 -1.38 1.59
N PHE A 91 -4.82 -1.42 2.65
CA PHE A 91 -3.54 -2.09 2.62
C PHE A 91 -3.22 -2.68 3.99
N VAL A 92 -2.60 -3.85 3.99
CA VAL A 92 -2.24 -4.58 5.20
C VAL A 92 -0.80 -5.05 5.11
N SER A 93 -0.06 -5.00 6.22
CA SER A 93 1.31 -5.51 6.30
C SER A 93 1.62 -6.04 7.70
N ASN A 94 2.29 -7.18 7.79
CA ASN A 94 2.92 -7.70 9.02
C ASN A 94 4.10 -6.83 9.49
N GLU A 95 4.81 -6.23 8.54
CA GLU A 95 5.97 -5.37 8.77
C GLU A 95 5.58 -3.93 9.11
N PRO A 96 6.52 -3.10 9.61
CA PRO A 96 6.30 -1.67 9.75
C PRO A 96 5.77 -1.07 8.44
N LEU A 97 4.74 -0.22 8.55
CA LEU A 97 4.09 0.37 7.39
C LEU A 97 5.07 1.25 6.59
N ASP A 98 5.49 0.78 5.42
CA ASP A 98 6.23 1.58 4.44
C ASP A 98 5.26 2.16 3.41
N LEU A 99 5.06 3.46 3.47
CA LEU A 99 4.14 4.18 2.60
C LEU A 99 4.65 4.30 1.16
N ASN A 100 5.96 4.24 0.91
CA ASN A 100 6.49 4.27 -0.46
C ASN A 100 6.13 2.96 -1.16
N MET A 101 6.50 1.83 -0.55
CA MET A 101 6.17 0.51 -1.07
C MET A 101 4.66 0.30 -1.20
N THR A 102 3.87 0.71 -0.19
CA THR A 102 2.41 0.58 -0.24
C THR A 102 1.81 1.31 -1.45
N MET A 103 2.20 2.57 -1.64
CA MET A 103 1.69 3.41 -2.73
C MET A 103 2.19 2.93 -4.10
N GLU A 104 3.40 2.40 -4.16
CA GLU A 104 3.97 1.78 -5.35
C GLU A 104 3.19 0.52 -5.75
N LYS A 105 2.92 -0.39 -4.82
CA LYS A 105 2.15 -1.62 -5.10
C LYS A 105 0.76 -1.31 -5.64
N TRP A 106 0.03 -0.40 -4.98
CA TRP A 106 -1.27 0.05 -5.50
C TRP A 106 -1.16 0.66 -6.90
N PHE A 107 -0.07 1.37 -7.22
CA PHE A 107 0.13 1.91 -8.57
C PHE A 107 0.48 0.81 -9.59
N LEU A 108 1.36 -0.13 -9.23
CA LEU A 108 1.87 -1.20 -10.10
C LEU A 108 0.79 -2.18 -10.58
N GLU A 109 -0.38 -2.22 -9.95
CA GLU A 109 -1.57 -2.88 -10.51
C GLU A 109 -1.90 -2.41 -11.94
N HIS A 110 -1.39 -1.24 -12.38
CA HIS A 110 -1.48 -0.80 -13.77
C HIS A 110 -0.88 -1.81 -14.77
N LEU A 111 0.05 -2.66 -14.34
CA LEU A 111 0.65 -3.71 -15.18
C LEU A 111 -0.36 -4.79 -15.55
N ASP A 112 -1.37 -5.00 -14.72
CA ASP A 112 -2.47 -5.94 -14.94
C ASP A 112 -3.72 -5.28 -15.54
N TYR A 113 -3.72 -3.95 -15.68
CA TYR A 113 -4.85 -3.18 -16.19
C TYR A 113 -4.71 -2.84 -17.68
N ASP A 114 -5.66 -3.29 -18.50
CA ASP A 114 -5.80 -2.88 -19.90
C ASP A 114 -6.68 -1.62 -20.00
N TYR A 115 -6.02 -0.47 -20.19
CA TYR A 115 -6.68 0.81 -20.37
C TYR A 115 -7.59 0.87 -21.61
N ASN A 116 -7.26 0.17 -22.70
CA ASN A 116 -8.05 0.23 -23.93
C ASN A 116 -9.41 -0.42 -23.73
N ASN A 117 -9.41 -1.56 -23.06
CA ASN A 117 -10.60 -2.38 -22.80
C ASN A 117 -11.31 -2.03 -21.48
N ASN A 118 -10.72 -1.19 -20.63
CA ASN A 118 -11.20 -0.91 -19.28
C ASN A 118 -11.40 -2.21 -18.49
N SER A 119 -10.39 -3.07 -18.50
CA SER A 119 -10.46 -4.41 -17.90
C SER A 119 -9.20 -4.72 -17.11
N CYS A 120 -9.36 -5.42 -16.00
CA CYS A 120 -8.26 -6.04 -15.28
C CYS A 120 -8.03 -7.45 -15.85
N GLN A 121 -6.79 -7.92 -15.85
CA GLN A 121 -6.50 -9.33 -16.11
C GLN A 121 -7.33 -10.22 -15.16
N GLU A 122 -7.76 -11.38 -15.67
CA GLU A 122 -8.49 -12.34 -14.86
C GLU A 122 -7.64 -12.71 -13.66
N ASP A 123 -8.28 -12.77 -12.49
CA ASP A 123 -7.60 -13.09 -11.25
C ASP A 123 -6.49 -12.10 -10.86
N ARG A 124 -6.55 -10.83 -11.28
CA ARG A 124 -5.67 -9.76 -10.81
C ARG A 124 -6.47 -8.62 -10.16
N MET A 125 -5.77 -7.74 -9.45
CA MET A 125 -6.36 -6.57 -8.79
C MET A 125 -5.93 -5.32 -9.55
N CYS A 126 -6.89 -4.44 -9.83
CA CYS A 126 -6.66 -3.16 -10.51
C CYS A 126 -7.43 -2.00 -9.84
N GLY A 127 -8.15 -2.31 -8.76
CA GLY A 127 -9.03 -1.37 -8.08
C GLY A 127 -8.26 -0.26 -7.37
N HIS A 128 -7.11 -0.60 -6.77
CA HIS A 128 -6.30 0.37 -6.07
C HIS A 128 -5.67 1.36 -7.04
N TYR A 129 -5.11 0.86 -8.15
CA TYR A 129 -4.56 1.72 -9.20
C TYR A 129 -5.64 2.65 -9.75
N THR A 130 -6.76 2.10 -10.20
CA THR A 130 -7.80 2.89 -10.86
C THR A 130 -8.40 3.96 -9.94
N GLN A 131 -8.52 3.69 -8.65
CA GLN A 131 -8.90 4.71 -7.67
C GLN A 131 -7.80 5.76 -7.47
N MET A 132 -6.53 5.38 -7.35
CA MET A 132 -5.41 6.32 -7.23
C MET A 132 -5.34 7.29 -8.41
N VAL A 133 -5.61 6.80 -9.62
CA VAL A 133 -5.52 7.56 -10.87
C VAL A 133 -6.88 8.05 -11.40
N TRP A 134 -7.93 8.00 -10.57
CA TRP A 134 -9.24 8.49 -10.98
C TRP A 134 -9.23 10.01 -11.21
N ALA A 135 -9.47 10.48 -12.43
CA ALA A 135 -9.26 11.87 -12.84
C ALA A 135 -10.04 12.88 -11.98
N ASP A 136 -11.26 12.52 -11.58
CA ASP A 136 -12.15 13.40 -10.82
C ASP A 136 -11.90 13.41 -9.31
N SER A 137 -11.25 12.36 -8.78
CA SER A 137 -10.82 12.31 -7.38
C SER A 137 -9.93 13.50 -7.07
N HIS A 138 -10.29 14.23 -6.02
CA HIS A 138 -9.62 15.49 -5.68
C HIS A 138 -9.36 15.66 -4.20
N SER A 139 -9.89 14.77 -3.39
CA SER A 139 -9.64 14.69 -1.97
C SER A 139 -9.26 13.26 -1.62
N VAL A 140 -8.28 13.11 -0.74
CA VAL A 140 -7.90 11.85 -0.12
C VAL A 140 -7.66 12.08 1.37
N GLY A 141 -7.98 11.11 2.21
CA GLY A 141 -7.63 11.12 3.62
C GLY A 141 -7.44 9.69 4.12
N CYS A 142 -6.32 9.44 4.78
CA CYS A 142 -5.91 8.09 5.18
C CYS A 142 -5.71 7.97 6.69
N ALA A 143 -5.75 6.74 7.17
CA ALA A 143 -5.45 6.38 8.55
C ALA A 143 -4.85 4.99 8.63
N ALA A 144 -3.90 4.80 9.55
CA ALA A 144 -3.32 3.50 9.85
C ALA A 144 -3.72 3.05 11.26
N HIS A 145 -3.95 1.76 11.45
CA HIS A 145 -4.21 1.14 12.74
C HIS A 145 -3.48 -0.19 12.89
N ARG A 146 -2.97 -0.46 14.10
CA ARG A 146 -2.31 -1.73 14.42
C ARG A 146 -3.36 -2.73 14.90
N CYS A 147 -3.58 -3.78 14.13
CA CYS A 147 -4.54 -4.83 14.42
C CYS A 147 -3.84 -6.07 14.97
N ASP A 148 -4.27 -6.57 16.14
CA ASP A 148 -3.79 -7.85 16.67
C ASP A 148 -4.24 -9.02 15.79
N THR A 149 -5.45 -8.91 15.24
CA THR A 149 -6.06 -9.82 14.26
C THR A 149 -6.87 -8.97 13.29
N ILE A 150 -6.95 -9.37 12.02
CA ILE A 150 -7.82 -8.71 11.03
C ILE A 150 -8.87 -9.71 10.54
N GLU A 151 -10.15 -9.35 10.63
CA GLU A 151 -11.25 -10.18 10.13
C GLU A 151 -11.18 -10.24 8.60
N GLY A 152 -11.22 -11.45 8.03
CA GLY A 152 -11.16 -11.66 6.58
C GLY A 152 -9.80 -12.10 6.04
N LEU A 153 -8.73 -12.05 6.84
CA LEU A 153 -7.41 -12.60 6.49
C LEU A 153 -6.86 -13.50 7.60
N SER A 154 -5.85 -14.32 7.29
CA SER A 154 -5.22 -15.23 8.25
C SER A 154 -4.20 -14.56 9.16
N PHE A 155 -3.88 -13.29 8.89
CA PHE A 155 -2.73 -12.62 9.48
C PHE A 155 -2.99 -12.13 10.90
N GLU A 156 -1.98 -12.32 11.74
CA GLU A 156 -1.91 -11.75 13.08
C GLU A 156 -0.94 -10.59 13.11
N LYS A 157 -1.23 -9.63 13.99
CA LYS A 157 -0.38 -8.47 14.23
C LYS A 157 0.00 -7.81 12.91
N VAL A 158 -0.97 -7.15 12.29
CA VAL A 158 -0.77 -6.33 11.09
C VAL A 158 -0.90 -4.82 11.35
N ASN A 159 -0.27 -4.03 10.49
CA ASN A 159 -0.57 -2.62 10.25
C ASN A 159 -1.62 -2.56 9.13
N PHE A 160 -2.73 -1.87 9.38
CA PHE A 160 -3.84 -1.72 8.45
C PHE A 160 -4.01 -0.26 8.06
N LEU A 161 -3.72 0.06 6.80
CA LEU A 161 -3.90 1.38 6.20
C LEU A 161 -5.23 1.43 5.44
N VAL A 162 -5.99 2.48 5.69
CA VAL A 162 -7.24 2.80 4.98
C VAL A 162 -7.09 4.19 4.37
N CYS A 163 -7.31 4.32 3.07
CA CYS A 163 -7.31 5.61 2.36
C CYS A 163 -8.66 5.84 1.69
N ASN A 164 -9.36 6.91 2.08
CA ASN A 164 -10.66 7.28 1.51
C ASN A 164 -10.53 8.38 0.47
N TYR A 165 -11.28 8.28 -0.61
CA TYR A 165 -11.23 9.19 -1.76
C TYR A 165 -12.57 9.87 -2.01
N TYR A 166 -12.53 11.09 -2.56
CA TYR A 166 -13.73 11.75 -3.06
C TYR A 166 -13.53 12.48 -4.39
N PRO A 167 -14.46 12.31 -5.35
CA PRO A 167 -15.45 11.23 -5.43
C PRO A 167 -14.81 9.83 -5.57
N LYS A 168 -15.60 8.77 -5.39
CA LYS A 168 -15.18 7.40 -5.77
C LYS A 168 -14.93 7.29 -7.26
N ASP A 169 -14.12 6.29 -7.59
CA ASP A 169 -14.00 5.77 -8.94
C ASP A 169 -15.30 5.11 -9.44
N LYS A 170 -15.32 4.79 -10.73
CA LYS A 170 -16.38 4.00 -11.37
C LYS A 170 -15.78 2.98 -12.33
N PHE A 171 -14.72 2.29 -11.90
CA PHE A 171 -13.95 1.36 -12.73
C PHE A 171 -14.81 0.38 -13.55
N LYS A 172 -15.94 -0.10 -13.01
CA LYS A 172 -16.83 -1.03 -13.72
C LYS A 172 -17.53 -0.45 -14.95
N ASP A 173 -17.66 0.88 -15.01
CA ASP A 173 -18.46 1.57 -16.01
C ASP A 173 -17.62 2.47 -16.92
N GLU A 174 -16.50 2.99 -16.42
CA GLU A 174 -15.75 4.08 -17.04
C GLU A 174 -14.23 3.90 -16.80
N LYS A 175 -13.42 4.34 -17.77
CA LYS A 175 -11.95 4.42 -17.64
C LYS A 175 -11.56 5.43 -16.55
N PRO A 176 -10.39 5.27 -15.89
CA PRO A 176 -9.98 6.15 -14.80
C PRO A 176 -9.75 7.60 -15.22
N TYR A 177 -9.43 7.83 -16.48
CA TYR A 177 -9.21 9.14 -17.07
C TYR A 177 -9.47 9.10 -18.58
N GLU A 178 -9.51 10.26 -19.22
CA GLU A 178 -9.59 10.38 -20.68
C GLU A 178 -8.18 10.57 -21.27
N GLU A 179 -7.83 9.77 -22.27
CA GLU A 179 -6.54 9.80 -22.94
C GLU A 179 -6.36 11.04 -23.81
N GLY A 180 -5.18 11.65 -23.75
CA GLY A 180 -4.73 12.71 -24.65
C GLY A 180 -3.68 13.61 -24.01
N GLU A 181 -3.37 14.73 -24.68
CA GLU A 181 -2.36 15.70 -24.24
C GLU A 181 -2.62 16.19 -22.81
N TRP A 182 -1.60 16.14 -21.96
CA TRP A 182 -1.67 16.55 -20.56
C TRP A 182 -2.33 17.91 -20.40
N CYS A 183 -3.28 17.99 -19.47
CA CYS A 183 -3.98 19.23 -19.10
C CYS A 183 -4.77 19.91 -20.25
N SER A 184 -4.91 19.29 -21.42
CA SER A 184 -5.63 19.87 -22.57
C SER A 184 -7.13 20.11 -22.29
N LYS A 185 -7.68 19.46 -21.26
CA LYS A 185 -9.07 19.59 -20.81
C LYS A 185 -9.21 19.93 -19.32
N CYS A 186 -8.24 20.63 -18.72
CA CYS A 186 -8.40 21.10 -17.34
C CYS A 186 -9.69 21.94 -17.18
N PRO A 187 -10.57 21.63 -16.21
CA PRO A 187 -11.78 22.39 -15.93
C PRO A 187 -11.50 23.85 -15.55
N ASP A 188 -12.43 24.76 -15.87
CA ASP A 188 -12.30 26.20 -15.60
C ASP A 188 -12.05 26.55 -14.11
N ASN A 189 -12.51 25.71 -13.18
CA ASN A 189 -12.31 25.91 -11.75
C ASN A 189 -10.92 25.44 -11.25
N VAL A 190 -10.17 24.70 -12.06
CA VAL A 190 -8.80 24.21 -11.82
C VAL A 190 -7.95 24.29 -13.11
N PRO A 191 -7.79 25.48 -13.71
CA PRO A 191 -7.28 25.61 -15.08
C PRO A 191 -5.75 25.50 -15.18
N ARG A 192 -5.02 25.48 -14.06
CA ARG A 192 -3.56 25.48 -14.06
C ARG A 192 -3.06 24.06 -14.26
N CYS A 193 -2.14 23.88 -15.20
CA CYS A 193 -1.33 22.66 -15.30
C CYS A 193 -0.06 22.79 -14.45
N ASP A 194 0.19 21.80 -13.61
CA ASP A 194 1.38 21.70 -12.77
C ASP A 194 1.77 20.22 -12.69
N GLN A 195 2.95 19.85 -13.20
CA GLN A 195 3.42 18.46 -13.24
C GLN A 195 2.35 17.51 -13.83
N ASN A 196 1.79 17.87 -14.99
CA ASN A 196 0.74 17.12 -15.68
C ASN A 196 -0.63 17.06 -14.97
N LEU A 197 -0.82 17.78 -13.87
CA LEU A 197 -2.06 17.81 -13.09
C LEU A 197 -2.79 19.16 -13.19
N CYS A 198 -4.12 19.09 -13.19
CA CYS A 198 -5.01 20.24 -13.13
C CYS A 198 -5.21 20.71 -11.67
N GLY A 199 -4.86 21.96 -11.41
CA GLY A 199 -4.91 22.60 -10.10
C GLY A 199 -5.50 24.01 -10.13
N LYS A 200 -5.77 24.56 -8.95
CA LYS A 200 -6.19 25.97 -8.84
C LYS A 200 -5.02 26.90 -9.15
N ASN A 201 -5.33 28.13 -9.57
CA ASN A 201 -4.36 29.21 -9.53
C ASN A 201 -3.85 29.37 -8.09
N SER A 202 -2.61 28.98 -7.82
CA SER A 202 -1.92 29.45 -6.63
C SER A 202 -1.94 30.98 -6.72
N ALA A 203 -2.37 31.68 -5.68
CA ALA A 203 -2.00 33.08 -5.54
C ALA A 203 -0.47 33.16 -5.77
N PRO A 204 0.05 34.18 -6.47
CA PRO A 204 1.49 34.32 -6.61
C PRO A 204 2.08 34.21 -5.20
N ILE A 205 2.97 33.25 -4.98
CA ILE A 205 3.75 33.21 -3.75
C ILE A 205 4.52 34.52 -3.78
N ASN A 206 4.06 35.49 -3.00
CA ASN A 206 4.78 36.73 -2.85
C ASN A 206 6.02 36.34 -2.04
N HIS A 207 7.15 36.14 -2.71
CA HIS A 207 8.45 35.81 -2.11
C HIS A 207 8.96 36.87 -1.10
N THR A 208 8.11 37.78 -0.65
CA THR A 208 8.36 38.77 0.40
C THR A 208 8.04 38.24 1.80
N THR A 209 7.27 37.17 1.96
CA THR A 209 7.13 36.50 3.27
C THR A 209 8.07 35.30 3.32
N PRO A 210 9.10 35.31 4.19
CA PRO A 210 9.94 34.14 4.38
C PRO A 210 9.07 32.97 4.85
N PRO A 211 9.45 31.72 4.52
CA PRO A 211 8.80 30.54 5.09
C PRO A 211 8.76 30.67 6.63
N PRO A 212 7.70 30.16 7.28
CA PRO A 212 7.66 30.13 8.73
C PRO A 212 8.95 29.46 9.24
N PRO A 213 9.65 30.05 10.23
CA PRO A 213 10.85 29.42 10.74
C PRO A 213 10.51 28.02 11.24
N PRO A 214 11.40 27.03 11.04
CA PRO A 214 11.22 25.71 11.62
C PRO A 214 10.96 25.85 13.13
N PRO A 215 10.10 25.00 13.71
CA PRO A 215 9.86 25.03 15.15
C PRO A 215 11.20 24.98 15.88
N PRO A 216 11.36 25.72 16.99
CA PRO A 216 12.65 25.86 17.64
C PRO A 216 13.20 24.48 17.98
N PHE A 217 14.35 24.15 17.40
CA PHE A 217 15.08 22.93 17.69
C PHE A 217 15.45 22.94 19.17
N ASN A 218 14.70 22.16 19.96
CA ASN A 218 15.01 21.97 21.35
C ASN A 218 16.18 20.99 21.44
N SER A 219 17.39 21.53 21.61
CA SER A 219 18.61 20.74 21.79
C SER A 219 18.56 19.83 23.03
N GLN A 220 17.68 20.07 24.00
CA GLN A 220 17.43 19.12 25.09
C GLN A 220 16.64 17.90 24.62
N HIS A 221 15.77 18.04 23.62
CA HIS A 221 15.02 16.92 23.04
C HIS A 221 15.94 16.03 22.20
N TYR A 222 16.86 16.63 21.45
CA TYR A 222 17.87 15.88 20.69
C TYR A 222 18.86 15.16 21.61
N LEU A 223 19.34 15.82 22.66
CA LEU A 223 20.22 15.17 23.66
C LEU A 223 19.50 14.07 24.44
N ALA A 224 18.20 14.21 24.72
CA ALA A 224 17.41 13.17 25.35
C ALA A 224 17.23 11.95 24.42
N LEU A 225 16.99 12.17 23.12
CA LEU A 225 16.88 11.10 22.12
C LEU A 225 18.21 10.36 21.95
N VAL A 226 19.34 11.07 21.84
CA VAL A 226 20.67 10.45 21.72
C VAL A 226 21.06 9.74 23.02
N SER A 227 20.74 10.29 24.19
CA SER A 227 21.03 9.66 25.48
C SER A 227 20.19 8.39 25.71
N ASN A 228 18.93 8.38 25.26
CA ASN A 228 18.08 7.19 25.35
C ASN A 228 18.53 6.11 24.36
N PHE A 229 18.96 6.48 23.15
CA PHE A 229 19.50 5.54 22.17
C PHE A 229 20.81 4.86 22.65
N ILE A 230 21.68 5.61 23.33
CA ILE A 230 22.91 5.08 23.93
C ILE A 230 22.61 4.20 25.15
N LEU A 231 21.61 4.54 25.96
CA LEU A 231 21.20 3.70 27.10
C LEU A 231 20.59 2.36 26.65
N SER A 232 19.77 2.36 25.59
CA SER A 232 19.16 1.15 25.04
C SER A 232 20.18 0.16 24.48
N ASN A 233 21.30 0.65 23.94
CA ASN A 233 22.38 -0.19 23.40
C ASN A 233 23.41 -0.68 24.43
N LEU A 234 23.33 -0.22 25.68
CA LEU A 234 24.22 -0.66 26.77
C LEU A 234 23.61 -1.75 27.67
N THR A 235 22.38 -2.19 27.38
CA THR A 235 21.72 -3.29 28.10
C THR A 235 21.24 -4.36 27.13
N SER A 236 22.15 -5.24 26.72
CA SER A 236 21.82 -6.60 26.31
C SER A 236 22.66 -7.56 27.18
N PRO A 237 22.10 -8.70 27.63
CA PRO A 237 22.74 -9.57 28.61
C PRO A 237 23.92 -10.35 28.00
N ASP A 238 24.90 -10.63 28.87
CA ASP A 238 26.17 -11.33 28.60
C ASP A 238 26.00 -12.55 27.67
N VAL A 239 26.67 -12.52 26.52
CA VAL A 239 26.94 -13.70 25.69
C VAL A 239 28.20 -14.35 26.25
N GLU A 240 28.06 -15.58 26.75
CA GLU A 240 29.20 -16.40 27.16
C GLU A 240 30.15 -16.66 25.98
N GLU A 241 31.44 -16.50 26.29
CA GLU A 241 32.60 -16.69 25.42
C GLU A 241 32.75 -18.16 25.00
N PRO A 242 32.89 -18.50 23.70
CA PRO A 242 33.29 -19.84 23.30
C PRO A 242 34.82 -19.99 23.41
N ASP A 243 35.21 -20.96 24.23
CA ASP A 243 36.59 -21.43 24.43
C ASP A 243 37.30 -21.78 23.12
N ALA A 244 38.57 -21.40 23.06
CA ALA A 244 39.51 -21.74 22.01
C ALA A 244 39.84 -23.24 21.98
N LEU A 245 39.86 -23.84 20.79
CA LEU A 245 40.48 -25.14 20.54
C LEU A 245 41.44 -25.04 19.33
N GLU A 246 42.68 -25.45 19.59
CA GLU A 246 43.86 -25.46 18.72
C GLU A 246 43.77 -26.45 17.52
N PRO A 247 44.66 -26.33 16.51
CA PRO A 247 44.58 -27.06 15.26
C PRO A 247 45.29 -28.42 15.31
N SER A 248 44.73 -29.43 14.64
CA SER A 248 45.44 -30.70 14.37
C SER A 248 45.13 -31.28 12.98
N GLU A 249 46.17 -31.25 12.15
CA GLU A 249 46.67 -32.23 11.17
C GLU A 249 45.71 -32.99 10.22
N GLU A 250 46.02 -32.87 8.92
CA GLU A 250 45.56 -33.72 7.81
C GLU A 250 46.14 -35.16 7.90
N PRO A 251 45.50 -36.13 7.21
CA PRO A 251 46.28 -36.86 6.21
C PRO A 251 45.52 -37.22 4.92
N ASP A 252 46.30 -37.28 3.83
CA ASP A 252 46.04 -37.90 2.53
C ASP A 252 45.50 -39.35 2.62
N VAL A 253 44.71 -39.80 1.63
CA VAL A 253 44.89 -41.09 0.90
C VAL A 253 43.94 -41.21 -0.31
N GLU A 254 44.48 -41.84 -1.36
CA GLU A 254 44.03 -42.06 -2.74
C GLU A 254 42.79 -42.96 -2.99
N LYS A 255 42.17 -42.66 -4.15
CA LYS A 255 41.53 -43.50 -5.21
C LYS A 255 41.14 -44.96 -4.93
N GLU A 256 39.93 -45.30 -5.36
CA GLU A 256 39.72 -46.43 -6.29
C GLU A 256 38.49 -46.22 -7.20
N ILE A 257 38.65 -46.56 -8.48
CA ILE A 257 37.67 -46.50 -9.58
C ILE A 257 37.27 -47.94 -9.90
N THR A 258 35.99 -48.23 -10.12
CA THR A 258 35.57 -49.43 -10.86
C THR A 258 34.51 -49.13 -11.93
N GLU A 259 34.91 -49.45 -13.16
CA GLU A 259 34.17 -49.75 -14.40
C GLU A 259 32.96 -50.72 -14.18
N SER A 260 31.98 -50.98 -15.06
CA SER A 260 31.75 -50.79 -16.50
C SER A 260 30.32 -51.31 -16.80
N SER A 261 29.64 -50.79 -17.83
CA SER A 261 29.23 -51.58 -19.02
C SER A 261 28.08 -50.93 -19.82
N THR A 262 28.40 -50.58 -21.07
CA THR A 262 27.47 -50.42 -22.20
C THR A 262 27.47 -51.72 -23.03
N PRO A 263 26.57 -51.88 -24.02
CA PRO A 263 27.13 -51.91 -25.38
C PRO A 263 26.23 -51.36 -26.52
N HIS A 264 26.92 -50.67 -27.44
CA HIS A 264 26.85 -50.68 -28.92
C HIS A 264 25.50 -50.55 -29.67
N ARG A 265 25.47 -49.67 -30.70
CA ARG A 265 25.88 -49.98 -32.09
C ARG A 265 25.69 -48.75 -33.04
N GLU A 266 26.72 -48.35 -33.79
CA GLU A 266 26.57 -47.64 -35.09
C GLU A 266 26.69 -48.67 -36.24
N PRO A 267 26.31 -48.33 -37.50
CA PRO A 267 27.33 -47.79 -38.43
C PRO A 267 26.83 -46.89 -39.62
N VAL A 268 27.66 -45.89 -40.00
CA VAL A 268 28.30 -45.72 -41.35
C VAL A 268 27.58 -45.00 -42.53
N TYR A 269 28.21 -43.86 -42.91
CA TYR A 269 28.70 -43.34 -44.22
C TYR A 269 27.83 -42.68 -45.33
N GLU A 270 28.41 -41.56 -45.83
CA GLU A 270 28.54 -41.00 -47.20
C GLU A 270 27.27 -40.88 -48.08
N GLY A 271 26.99 -39.82 -48.82
CA GLY A 271 27.76 -38.70 -49.35
C GLY A 271 27.12 -38.29 -50.69
N ASP A 272 27.44 -37.08 -51.15
CA ASP A 272 27.42 -36.61 -52.55
C ASP A 272 26.37 -35.58 -53.00
N GLU A 273 26.91 -34.67 -53.79
CA GLU A 273 26.49 -33.33 -54.18
C GLU A 273 25.56 -33.31 -55.40
N THR A 274 24.90 -32.17 -55.65
CA THR A 274 24.87 -31.51 -56.97
C THR A 274 24.26 -30.11 -56.84
N GLY A 275 25.03 -29.09 -57.23
CA GLY A 275 24.61 -27.69 -57.25
C GLY A 275 23.92 -27.27 -58.55
N THR A 276 23.44 -26.01 -58.57
CA THR A 276 23.65 -25.02 -59.65
C THR A 276 23.15 -23.64 -59.14
N GLU A 277 24.09 -22.70 -59.06
CA GLU A 277 24.02 -21.23 -58.85
C GLU A 277 23.50 -20.45 -60.09
N PRO A 278 23.57 -19.08 -60.21
CA PRO A 278 23.97 -18.03 -59.24
C PRO A 278 23.00 -16.82 -59.19
N GLY A 279 23.32 -15.87 -58.30
CA GLY A 279 22.86 -14.47 -58.40
C GLY A 279 23.34 -13.60 -57.24
N ASP A 280 24.63 -13.25 -57.29
CA ASP A 280 25.32 -12.02 -56.81
C ASP A 280 25.31 -11.72 -55.28
N GLU A 281 26.39 -12.00 -54.54
CA GLU A 281 27.62 -11.17 -54.31
C GLU A 281 27.33 -9.81 -53.61
N GLU A 282 27.97 -9.36 -52.52
CA GLU A 282 29.08 -9.81 -51.63
C GLU A 282 29.01 -8.89 -50.36
N ASP A 283 29.13 -9.50 -49.17
CA ASP A 283 30.12 -9.32 -48.06
C ASP A 283 30.51 -7.90 -47.58
N GLU A 284 30.75 -7.61 -46.28
CA GLU A 284 31.56 -8.37 -45.29
C GLU A 284 31.05 -8.26 -43.83
N GLU A 285 31.31 -9.35 -43.09
CA GLU A 285 31.49 -9.56 -41.63
C GLU A 285 32.44 -8.56 -40.94
N GLU A 286 32.66 -8.44 -39.62
CA GLU A 286 32.13 -9.01 -38.36
C GLU A 286 32.62 -8.09 -37.22
N THR A 287 32.05 -8.32 -36.03
CA THR A 287 32.67 -8.30 -34.68
C THR A 287 32.04 -7.32 -33.66
N GLY A 288 31.65 -7.89 -32.52
CA GLY A 288 31.61 -7.17 -31.24
C GLY A 288 30.32 -7.30 -30.43
N THR A 289 30.11 -8.47 -29.82
CA THR A 289 29.19 -8.68 -28.69
C THR A 289 29.77 -8.05 -27.41
N GLN A 290 28.99 -7.23 -26.69
CA GLN A 290 28.65 -7.42 -25.27
C GLN A 290 27.57 -6.42 -24.78
N PRO A 291 26.74 -6.83 -23.80
CA PRO A 291 25.55 -6.11 -23.36
C PRO A 291 25.88 -5.08 -22.27
N GLY A 292 25.06 -4.03 -22.19
CA GLY A 292 25.05 -3.12 -21.04
C GLY A 292 24.24 -3.75 -19.93
N ASP A 293 24.84 -3.81 -18.75
CA ASP A 293 24.24 -4.27 -17.51
C ASP A 293 23.09 -3.34 -17.12
N GLU A 294 21.88 -3.90 -17.04
CA GLU A 294 20.79 -3.31 -16.26
C GLU A 294 21.08 -3.63 -14.79
N GLU A 295 21.35 -2.59 -14.01
CA GLU A 295 21.51 -2.68 -12.57
C GLU A 295 20.11 -2.86 -11.97
N GLU A 296 19.63 -4.10 -11.93
CA GLU A 296 18.54 -4.49 -11.04
C GLU A 296 19.04 -4.29 -9.60
N THR A 297 18.46 -3.30 -8.92
CA THR A 297 18.54 -3.22 -7.47
C THR A 297 17.76 -4.41 -6.92
N GLY A 298 18.48 -5.49 -6.61
CA GLY A 298 17.91 -6.68 -5.98
C GLY A 298 17.26 -6.32 -4.65
N MET A 299 15.94 -6.47 -4.62
CA MET A 299 15.18 -6.70 -3.38
C MET A 299 15.68 -8.03 -2.79
N GLU A 300 15.78 -8.14 -1.47
CA GLU A 300 16.21 -9.41 -0.88
C GLU A 300 15.16 -10.49 -1.21
N PRO A 301 15.57 -11.70 -1.62
CA PRO A 301 14.65 -12.75 -2.09
C PRO A 301 13.68 -13.29 -1.00
N GLY A 302 13.81 -12.82 0.25
CA GLY A 302 12.84 -13.11 1.30
C GLY A 302 11.59 -12.23 1.24
N ASP A 303 11.70 -11.00 0.74
CA ASP A 303 10.58 -10.07 0.69
C ASP A 303 9.59 -10.46 -0.42
N GLU A 304 10.08 -10.93 -1.57
CA GLU A 304 9.23 -11.31 -2.71
C GLU A 304 8.28 -12.48 -2.40
N GLU A 305 8.75 -13.52 -1.69
CA GLU A 305 7.91 -14.68 -1.34
C GLU A 305 6.79 -14.31 -0.36
N GLU A 306 7.09 -13.45 0.62
CA GLU A 306 6.07 -12.95 1.53
C GLU A 306 5.06 -12.09 0.75
N GLU A 307 5.53 -11.15 -0.07
CA GLU A 307 4.67 -10.27 -0.87
C GLU A 307 3.69 -11.02 -1.78
N GLU A 308 4.13 -12.09 -2.44
CA GLU A 308 3.25 -12.93 -3.26
C GLU A 308 2.18 -13.67 -2.43
N GLU A 309 2.52 -14.12 -1.22
CA GLU A 309 1.56 -14.74 -0.29
C GLU A 309 0.48 -13.72 0.13
N TRP A 310 0.88 -12.50 0.46
CA TRP A 310 -0.02 -11.40 0.84
C TRP A 310 -1.01 -11.05 -0.25
N GLU A 311 -0.53 -10.78 -1.47
CA GLU A 311 -1.40 -10.51 -2.62
C GLU A 311 -2.33 -11.70 -2.94
N GLY A 312 -1.86 -12.93 -2.67
CA GLY A 312 -2.64 -14.15 -2.81
C GLY A 312 -3.86 -14.19 -1.87
N GLU A 313 -3.68 -13.88 -0.58
CA GLU A 313 -4.77 -13.84 0.40
C GLU A 313 -5.77 -12.71 0.11
N GLU A 314 -5.28 -11.52 -0.26
CA GLU A 314 -6.11 -10.38 -0.62
C GLU A 314 -7.05 -10.70 -1.79
N ARG A 315 -6.47 -11.28 -2.84
CA ARG A 315 -7.19 -11.78 -4.01
C ARG A 315 -8.19 -12.88 -3.65
N ALA A 316 -7.87 -13.76 -2.70
CA ALA A 316 -8.79 -14.79 -2.25
C ALA A 316 -10.02 -14.17 -1.53
N ALA A 317 -9.79 -13.16 -0.67
CA ALA A 317 -10.85 -12.43 0.01
C ALA A 317 -11.75 -11.68 -1.00
N GLU A 318 -11.19 -11.05 -2.02
CA GLU A 318 -11.97 -10.40 -3.08
C GLU A 318 -12.84 -11.39 -3.87
N ARG A 319 -12.31 -12.57 -4.22
CA ARG A 319 -13.08 -13.62 -4.92
C ARG A 319 -14.23 -14.13 -4.07
N GLU A 320 -14.03 -14.31 -2.77
CA GLU A 320 -15.10 -14.71 -1.86
C GLU A 320 -16.20 -13.64 -1.79
N LYS A 321 -15.81 -12.36 -1.76
CA LYS A 321 -16.74 -11.24 -1.84
C LYS A 321 -17.52 -11.18 -3.16
N GLU A 322 -16.88 -11.44 -4.29
CA GLU A 322 -17.58 -11.49 -5.57
C GLU A 322 -18.54 -12.68 -5.64
N ARG A 323 -18.15 -13.84 -5.09
CA ARG A 323 -19.00 -15.02 -4.98
C ARG A 323 -20.25 -14.78 -4.12
N THR A 324 -20.11 -14.08 -2.99
CA THR A 324 -21.23 -13.73 -2.12
C THR A 324 -22.11 -12.64 -2.71
N ARG A 325 -21.53 -11.66 -3.42
CA ARG A 325 -22.28 -10.63 -4.16
C ARG A 325 -23.13 -11.20 -5.30
N ASN A 326 -22.62 -12.24 -5.98
CA ASN A 326 -23.32 -12.88 -7.10
C ASN A 326 -24.31 -13.99 -6.66
N GLN A 327 -24.43 -14.27 -5.36
CA GLN A 327 -25.48 -15.15 -4.86
C GLN A 327 -26.82 -14.40 -4.74
N PRO A 328 -27.92 -14.92 -5.33
CA PRO A 328 -29.24 -14.37 -5.08
C PRO A 328 -29.53 -14.47 -3.56
N PRO A 329 -30.24 -13.49 -2.97
CA PRO A 329 -30.52 -13.49 -1.55
C PRO A 329 -31.16 -14.83 -1.18
N ALA A 330 -30.51 -15.57 -0.29
CA ALA A 330 -31.09 -16.77 0.27
C ALA A 330 -32.46 -16.39 0.86
N ASN A 331 -33.52 -17.08 0.44
CA ASN A 331 -34.87 -16.88 0.95
C ASN A 331 -34.80 -16.88 2.48
N ALA A 332 -34.93 -15.69 3.09
CA ALA A 332 -35.04 -15.53 4.52
C ALA A 332 -36.28 -16.29 4.97
N GLY A 333 -36.06 -17.51 5.47
CA GLY A 333 -37.05 -18.29 6.18
C GLY A 333 -37.61 -17.43 7.30
N ARG A 334 -38.90 -17.15 7.19
CA ARG A 334 -39.74 -16.34 8.07
C ARG A 334 -39.55 -16.76 9.55
N ILE A 335 -38.69 -16.07 10.29
CA ILE A 335 -38.66 -16.17 11.76
C ILE A 335 -39.77 -15.27 12.29
N THR A 336 -40.89 -15.88 12.69
CA THR A 336 -41.93 -15.20 13.45
C THR A 336 -41.50 -15.11 14.92
N THR A 337 -41.02 -13.95 15.35
CA THR A 337 -40.89 -13.61 16.78
C THR A 337 -42.14 -12.84 17.23
N PRO A 338 -42.77 -13.21 18.37
CA PRO A 338 -43.93 -12.49 18.88
C PRO A 338 -43.50 -11.26 19.67
N LEU A 339 -44.02 -10.12 19.24
CA LEU A 339 -43.94 -8.81 19.88
C LEU A 339 -44.81 -8.81 21.16
N LEU A 340 -44.20 -8.94 22.35
CA LEU A 340 -44.87 -8.61 23.62
C LEU A 340 -43.90 -7.99 24.64
N LEU A 341 -44.12 -6.69 24.90
CA LEU A 341 -44.08 -6.01 26.20
C LEU A 341 -42.80 -6.06 27.03
N VAL A 342 -41.91 -5.06 26.86
CA VAL A 342 -41.23 -4.40 28.01
C VAL A 342 -41.01 -2.91 27.71
N THR A 343 -42.08 -2.11 27.75
CA THR A 343 -41.98 -0.64 27.91
C THR A 343 -42.53 -0.27 29.28
N SER A 344 -41.74 -0.50 30.34
CA SER A 344 -42.02 0.07 31.65
C SER A 344 -40.80 0.03 32.56
N LEU A 345 -39.74 0.77 32.23
CA LEU A 345 -38.70 1.11 33.21
C LEU A 345 -37.88 2.35 32.84
N MET A 346 -38.54 3.46 32.49
CA MET A 346 -37.92 4.80 32.41
C MET A 346 -38.95 5.88 32.78
N ALA A 347 -39.52 5.80 33.98
CA ALA A 347 -40.43 6.84 34.50
C ALA A 347 -40.34 7.01 36.03
N LEU A 348 -39.16 6.79 36.64
CA LEU A 348 -38.95 6.95 38.09
C LEU A 348 -37.64 7.67 38.46
N LEU A 349 -37.22 8.68 37.69
CA LEU A 349 -36.14 9.61 38.09
C LEU A 349 -36.49 11.08 37.82
N SER A 350 -37.74 11.48 38.05
CA SER A 350 -38.15 12.88 37.99
C SER A 350 -39.08 13.31 39.12
N VAL A 351 -38.87 12.78 40.34
CA VAL A 351 -39.30 13.43 41.58
C VAL A 351 -38.25 13.16 42.66
N GLY A 352 -37.44 14.16 42.95
CA GLY A 352 -36.39 14.15 43.97
C GLY A 352 -35.92 15.56 44.24
N LEU A 353 -36.83 16.37 44.79
CA LEU A 353 -36.57 17.57 45.58
C LEU A 353 -36.54 17.16 47.06
#